data_AF-A0A0G1HEZ6-F1
#
_entry.id   AF-A0A0G1HEZ6-F1
#
_cell.length_a   1.000
_cell.length_b   1.000
_cell.length_c   1.000
_cell.angle_alpha   90.00
_cell.angle_beta   90.00
_cell.angle_gamma   90.00
#
_symmetry.space_group_name_H-M   'P 1'
#
loop_
_entity.id
_entity.type
_entity.pdbx_description
1 polymer ?
#
loop_
_entity_poly.entity_id
_entity_poly.type
_entity_poly.pdbx_seq_one_letter_code
_entity_poly.pdbx_strand_id
1 'polypeptide(L)'
;TLLGYSEKLLDAFTAMFSTSTFITYAFYTFLEKPLNRGFFFHGYNEFAGELPDRKWMMATIPFVLFGIMRYMQLIYEGKGESPEKILTSDPPLLLTVILWGMSVFLIVYGIGG
;
A
#
# COMPACT_ATOMS: atom_id res chain seq x y z
N THR A 1 16.14 2.02 30.35
CA THR A 1 16.29 0.56 30.22
C THR A 1 14.94 -0.11 30.27
N LEU A 2 14.22 -0.16 29.15
CA LEU A 2 13.01 -1.00 28.99
C LEU A 2 13.41 -2.29 28.25
N LEU A 3 14.35 -3.01 28.87
CA LEU A 3 14.93 -4.27 28.42
C LEU A 3 14.00 -5.45 28.78
N GLY A 4 12.77 -5.44 28.27
CA GLY A 4 11.76 -6.45 28.59
C GLY A 4 11.29 -7.31 27.41
N TYR A 5 11.48 -6.84 26.19
CA TYR A 5 11.16 -7.60 24.99
C TYR A 5 12.44 -8.10 24.34
N SER A 6 12.54 -9.42 24.14
CA SER A 6 13.56 -10.01 23.27
C SER A 6 13.41 -9.36 21.89
N GLU A 7 14.46 -8.76 21.35
CA GLU A 7 14.46 -8.15 20.00
C GLU A 7 13.82 -9.09 18.96
N LYS A 8 14.03 -10.40 19.13
CA LYS A 8 13.43 -11.46 18.32
C LYS A 8 11.91 -11.48 18.33
N LEU A 9 11.29 -11.12 19.45
CA LEU A 9 9.84 -11.13 19.59
C LEU A 9 9.21 -9.85 19.01
N LEU A 10 9.94 -8.73 19.05
CA LEU A 10 9.55 -7.51 18.34
C LEU A 10 9.64 -7.73 16.83
N ASP A 11 10.72 -8.34 16.34
CA ASP A 11 10.88 -8.76 14.94
C ASP A 11 9.77 -9.72 14.48
N ALA A 12 9.39 -10.66 15.35
CA ALA A 12 8.28 -11.55 15.07
C ALA A 12 6.95 -10.79 14.95
N PHE A 13 6.69 -9.84 15.84
CA PHE A 13 5.46 -9.04 15.78
C PHE A 13 5.41 -8.11 14.56
N THR A 14 6.51 -7.42 14.22
CA THR A 14 6.55 -6.55 13.03
C THR A 14 6.31 -7.36 11.77
N ALA A 15 6.89 -8.55 11.64
CA ALA A 15 6.66 -9.45 10.51
C ALA A 15 5.21 -9.95 10.45
N MET A 16 4.62 -10.37 11.58
CA MET A 16 3.23 -10.83 11.65
C MET A 16 2.23 -9.72 11.28
N PHE A 17 2.40 -8.51 11.83
CA PHE A 17 1.52 -7.39 11.50
C PHE A 17 1.68 -6.92 10.06
N SER A 18 2.91 -6.93 9.54
CA SER A 18 3.20 -6.57 8.15
C SER A 18 2.54 -7.54 7.17
N THR A 19 2.68 -8.84 7.39
CA THR A 19 2.06 -9.88 6.53
C THR A 19 0.54 -9.86 6.64
N SER A 20 -0.02 -9.68 7.84
CA SER A 20 -1.47 -9.53 8.02
C SER A 20 -2.00 -8.29 7.30
N THR A 21 -1.33 -7.14 7.42
CA THR A 21 -1.74 -5.90 6.73
C THR A 21 -1.69 -6.06 5.23
N PHE A 22 -0.64 -6.70 4.70
CA PHE A 22 -0.52 -7.00 3.29
C PHE A 22 -1.66 -7.89 2.78
N ILE A 23 -1.97 -8.98 3.50
CA ILE A 23 -3.07 -9.90 3.13
C ILE A 23 -4.41 -9.17 3.19
N THR A 24 -4.67 -8.40 4.25
CA THR A 24 -5.90 -7.60 4.37
C THR A 24 -6.03 -6.62 3.21
N TYR A 25 -4.95 -5.94 2.83
CA TYR A 25 -4.95 -5.03 1.69
C TYR A 25 -5.19 -5.76 0.36
N ALA A 26 -4.54 -6.90 0.13
CA ALA A 26 -4.75 -7.71 -1.06
C ALA A 26 -6.20 -8.19 -1.16
N PHE A 27 -6.78 -8.68 -0.06
CA PHE A 27 -8.19 -9.07 0.01
C PHE A 27 -9.13 -7.90 -0.28
N TYR A 28 -8.86 -6.73 0.31
CA TYR A 28 -9.61 -5.51 0.05
C TYR A 28 -9.61 -5.15 -1.44
N THR A 29 -8.43 -5.05 -2.06
CA THR A 29 -8.32 -4.72 -3.50
C THR A 29 -8.96 -5.76 -4.43
N PHE A 30 -9.07 -7.02 -3.98
CA PHE A 30 -9.74 -8.08 -4.73
C PHE A 30 -11.26 -8.07 -4.58
N LEU A 31 -11.76 -7.73 -3.38
CA LEU A 31 -13.19 -7.68 -3.06
C LEU A 31 -13.84 -6.35 -3.43
N GLU A 32 -13.06 -5.30 -3.69
CA GLU A 32 -13.59 -4.01 -4.13
C GLU A 32 -14.44 -4.21 -5.38
N LYS A 33 -15.71 -3.79 -5.32
CA LYS A 33 -16.58 -3.72 -6.48
C LYS A 33 -16.39 -2.36 -7.14
N PRO A 34 -16.00 -2.31 -8.43
CA PRO A 34 -15.85 -1.04 -9.12
C PRO A 34 -17.20 -0.34 -9.22
N LEU A 35 -17.28 0.92 -8.79
CA LEU A 35 -18.42 1.78 -9.07
C LEU A 35 -18.37 2.15 -10.56
N ASN A 36 -19.43 1.79 -11.27
CA ASN A 36 -19.56 1.92 -12.73
C ASN A 36 -19.56 3.38 -13.27
N ARG A 37 -19.17 4.38 -12.46
CA ARG A 37 -19.08 5.79 -12.82
C ARG A 37 -17.88 6.46 -12.15
N GLY A 38 -16.77 6.53 -12.87
CA GLY A 38 -15.68 7.45 -12.54
C GLY A 38 -16.05 8.91 -12.87
N PHE A 39 -15.63 9.86 -12.03
CA PHE A 39 -15.97 11.28 -12.15
C PHE A 39 -15.05 12.03 -13.12
N PHE A 40 -13.77 11.66 -13.24
CA PHE A 40 -12.83 12.37 -14.13
C PHE A 40 -12.78 11.83 -15.55
N PHE A 41 -12.91 10.52 -15.76
CA PHE A 41 -12.85 9.93 -17.10
C PHE A 41 -14.23 9.40 -17.51
N HIS A 42 -15.19 10.27 -17.85
CA HIS A 42 -16.55 9.82 -18.20
C HIS A 42 -16.65 8.97 -19.49
N GLY A 43 -15.60 8.92 -20.33
CA GLY A 43 -15.62 8.29 -21.67
C GLY A 43 -14.72 7.07 -21.90
N TYR A 44 -13.92 6.59 -20.93
CA TYR A 44 -13.11 5.36 -21.15
C TYR A 44 -13.98 4.09 -21.16
N ASN A 45 -15.20 4.16 -20.62
CA ASN A 45 -16.15 3.06 -20.60
C ASN A 45 -16.58 2.64 -22.00
N GLU A 46 -16.56 3.56 -22.98
CA GLU A 46 -16.85 3.26 -24.39
C GLU A 46 -15.69 2.53 -25.08
N PHE A 47 -14.44 2.79 -24.69
CA PHE A 47 -13.25 2.18 -25.27
C PHE A 47 -12.93 0.80 -24.68
N ALA A 48 -13.40 0.55 -23.46
CA ALA A 48 -13.15 -0.67 -22.73
C ALA A 48 -14.48 -1.29 -22.30
N GLY A 49 -15.16 -1.87 -23.30
CA GLY A 49 -16.45 -2.53 -23.14
C GLY A 49 -16.47 -3.53 -22.00
N GLU A 50 -17.60 -3.55 -21.29
CA GLU A 50 -18.12 -4.54 -20.34
C GLU A 50 -17.15 -5.64 -19.86
N LEU A 51 -16.02 -5.26 -19.27
CA LEU A 51 -15.14 -6.19 -18.56
C LEU A 51 -15.79 -6.49 -17.20
N PRO A 52 -16.25 -7.72 -16.93
CA PRO A 52 -17.15 -8.01 -15.80
C PRO A 52 -16.53 -7.88 -14.41
N ASP A 53 -15.24 -7.60 -14.29
CA ASP A 53 -14.54 -7.49 -13.00
C ASP A 53 -13.32 -6.57 -13.14
N ARG A 54 -13.56 -5.27 -13.24
CA ARG A 54 -12.49 -4.26 -13.21
C ARG A 54 -11.90 -4.18 -11.81
N LYS A 55 -10.80 -4.91 -11.58
CA LYS A 55 -10.04 -4.88 -10.32
C LYS A 55 -8.82 -3.96 -10.43
N TRP A 56 -9.02 -2.70 -10.84
CA TRP A 56 -7.90 -1.76 -11.03
C TRP A 56 -7.16 -1.47 -9.74
N MET A 57 -7.84 -1.57 -8.59
CA MET A 57 -7.21 -1.49 -7.28
C MET A 57 -6.14 -2.56 -7.05
N MET A 58 -6.11 -3.69 -7.77
CA MET A 58 -5.01 -4.65 -7.65
C MET A 58 -3.68 -4.10 -8.20
N ALA A 59 -3.72 -3.09 -9.07
CA ALA A 59 -2.51 -2.45 -9.59
C ALA A 59 -1.73 -1.67 -8.51
N THR A 60 -2.34 -1.39 -7.36
CA THR A 60 -1.66 -0.72 -6.24
C THR A 60 -0.87 -1.70 -5.35
N ILE A 61 -1.07 -3.03 -5.51
CA ILE A 61 -0.41 -4.06 -4.70
C ILE A 61 1.13 -3.98 -4.78
N PRO A 62 1.77 -3.84 -5.97
CA PRO A 62 3.23 -3.74 -6.06
C PRO A 62 3.79 -2.53 -5.32
N PHE A 63 3.06 -1.41 -5.30
CA PHE A 63 3.47 -0.20 -4.58
C PHE A 63 3.44 -0.42 -3.06
N VAL A 64 2.37 -1.02 -2.54
CA VAL A 64 2.25 -1.34 -1.11
C VAL A 64 3.32 -2.35 -0.68
N LEU A 65 3.53 -3.40 -1.49
CA LEU A 65 4.55 -4.41 -1.20
C LEU A 65 5.95 -3.79 -1.17
N PHE A 66 6.28 -2.94 -2.16
CA PHE A 66 7.55 -2.23 -2.17
C PHE A 66 7.72 -1.32 -0.95
N GLY A 67 6.68 -0.56 -0.57
CA GLY A 67 6.70 0.30 0.61
C GLY A 67 6.97 -0.47 1.90
N ILE A 68 6.31 -1.62 2.08
CA ILE A 68 6.52 -2.52 3.23
C ILE A 68 7.96 -3.06 3.25
N MET A 69 8.45 -3.56 2.12
CA MET A 69 9.81 -4.12 2.03
C MET A 69 10.87 -3.06 2.30
N ARG A 70 10.71 -1.85 1.72
CA ARG A 70 11.63 -0.73 1.93
C ARG A 70 11.61 -0.24 3.38
N TYR A 71 10.43 -0.15 3.98
CA TYR A 71 10.27 0.21 5.39
C TYR A 71 10.96 -0.80 6.32
N MET A 72 10.76 -2.09 6.09
CA MET A 72 11.45 -3.15 6.83
C MET A 72 12.96 -3.04 6.68
N GLN A 73 13.47 -2.92 5.45
CA GLN A 73 14.90 -2.74 5.19
C GLN A 73 15.48 -1.58 6.00
N LEU A 74 14.79 -0.44 5.99
CA LEU A 74 15.26 0.78 6.63
C LEU A 74 15.25 0.68 8.16
N ILE A 75 14.28 -0.02 8.76
CA ILE A 75 14.30 -0.35 10.19
C ILE A 75 15.49 -1.25 10.54
N TYR A 76 15.73 -2.28 9.73
CA TYR A 76 16.82 -3.23 9.98
C TYR A 76 18.21 -2.63 9.77
N GLU A 77 18.35 -1.67 8.84
CA GLU A 77 19.57 -0.90 8.62
C GLU A 77 19.78 0.18 9.70
N GLY A 78 18.69 0.72 10.29
CA GLY A 78 18.72 1.84 11.24
C GLY A 78 18.50 1.51 12.73
N LYS A 79 18.41 0.22 13.11
CA LYS A 79 18.19 -0.39 14.45
C LYS A 79 18.10 0.54 15.69
N GLY A 80 17.15 1.48 15.74
CA GLY A 80 16.78 2.19 16.97
C GLY A 80 16.53 3.70 16.90
N GLU A 81 16.77 4.39 15.77
CA GLU A 81 16.26 5.77 15.66
C GLU A 81 14.74 5.78 15.46
N SER A 82 14.08 6.81 16.02
CA SER A 82 12.62 6.91 16.08
C SER A 82 11.97 6.58 14.72
N PRO A 83 11.10 5.57 14.65
CA PRO A 83 10.49 5.09 13.40
C PRO A 83 9.82 6.20 12.56
N GLU A 84 9.30 7.22 13.25
CA GLU A 84 8.69 8.43 12.69
C GLU A 84 9.67 9.25 11.84
N LYS A 85 10.93 9.32 12.28
CA LYS A 85 11.98 10.08 11.61
C LYS A 85 12.51 9.34 10.40
N ILE A 86 12.58 8.02 10.50
CA ILE A 86 12.97 7.12 9.42
C ILE A 86 12.01 7.27 8.22
N LEU A 87 10.72 7.38 8.48
CA LEU A 87 9.70 7.55 7.43
C LEU A 87 9.89 8.84 6.61
N THR A 88 10.37 9.91 7.26
CA THR A 88 10.55 11.24 6.65
C THR A 88 11.96 11.42 6.06
N SER A 89 12.91 10.54 6.40
CA SER A 89 14.31 10.66 6.02
C SER A 89 14.66 9.93 4.72
N ASP A 90 13.84 8.99 4.25
CA ASP A 90 14.06 8.24 3.01
C ASP A 90 13.14 8.74 1.88
N PRO A 91 13.68 9.49 0.90
CA PRO A 91 12.90 9.99 -0.24
C PRO A 91 12.22 8.89 -1.08
N PRO A 92 12.85 7.71 -1.32
CA PRO A 92 12.20 6.61 -2.01
C PRO A 92 10.93 6.11 -1.33
N LEU A 93 10.93 5.91 -0.02
CA LEU A 93 9.74 5.48 0.73
C LEU A 93 8.61 6.52 0.61
N LEU A 94 8.92 7.80 0.80
CA LEU A 94 7.95 8.88 0.71
C LEU A 94 7.34 8.98 -0.70
N LEU A 95 8.16 8.86 -1.74
CA LEU A 95 7.70 8.82 -3.13
C LEU A 95 6.72 7.66 -3.36
N THR A 96 6.98 6.48 -2.79
CA THR A 96 6.09 5.33 -2.99
C THR A 96 4.73 5.51 -2.34
N VAL A 97 4.67 6.14 -1.18
CA VAL A 97 3.41 6.49 -0.49
C VAL A 97 2.63 7.53 -1.28
N ILE A 98 3.32 8.56 -1.82
CA ILE A 98 2.67 9.56 -2.68
C ILE A 98 2.15 8.93 -3.97
N LEU A 99 2.97 8.12 -4.66
CA LEU A 99 2.56 7.41 -5.87
C LEU A 99 1.36 6.50 -5.60
N TRP A 100 1.41 5.75 -4.51
CA TRP A 100 0.29 4.91 -4.08
C TRP A 100 -0.98 5.73 -3.83
N GLY A 101 -0.90 6.82 -3.07
CA GLY A 101 -2.04 7.70 -2.79
C GLY A 101 -2.62 8.33 -4.05
N MET A 102 -1.75 8.78 -4.98
CA MET A 102 -2.18 9.27 -6.28
C MET A 102 -2.84 8.18 -7.12
N SER A 103 -2.28 6.97 -7.17
CA SER A 103 -2.88 5.83 -7.86
C SER A 103 -4.26 5.48 -7.30
N VAL A 104 -4.41 5.40 -5.98
CA VAL A 104 -5.71 5.15 -5.33
C VAL A 104 -6.70 6.27 -5.68
N PHE A 105 -6.28 7.54 -5.59
CA PHE A 105 -7.15 8.66 -5.93
C PHE A 105 -7.60 8.64 -7.40
N LEU A 106 -6.68 8.36 -8.33
CA LEU A 106 -6.97 8.26 -9.76
C LEU A 106 -7.88 7.07 -10.07
N ILE A 107 -7.69 5.92 -9.42
CA ILE A 107 -8.52 4.73 -9.63
C ILE A 107 -9.93 4.97 -9.10
N VAL A 108 -10.06 5.42 -7.85
CA VAL A 108 -11.37 5.59 -7.19
C VAL A 108 -12.16 6.76 -7.78
N TYR A 109 -11.55 7.93 -7.96
CA TYR A 109 -12.27 9.11 -8.45
C TYR A 109 -12.25 9.24 -9.97
N GLY A 110 -11.17 8.78 -10.62
CA GLY A 110 -11.04 8.90 -12.07
C GLY A 110 -11.79 7.82 -12.83
N ILE A 111 -11.62 6.56 -12.42
CA ILE A 111 -12.15 5.35 -13.08
C ILE A 111 -13.36 4.79 -12.30
N GLY A 112 -13.63 5.27 -11.08
CA GLY A 112 -14.74 4.76 -10.29
C GLY A 112 -14.44 3.41 -9.61
N GLY A 113 -13.19 2.94 -9.62
CA GLY A 113 -12.81 1.61 -9.12
C GLY A 113 -12.45 0.63 -10.24
#